data_AF-A0A3C1NKT0-F1
#
_entry.id   AF-A0A3C1NKT0-F1
#
_cell.length_a   1.000
_cell.length_b   1.000
_cell.length_c   1.000
_cell.angle_alpha   90.00
_cell.angle_beta   90.00
_cell.angle_gamma   90.00
#
_symmetry.space_group_name_H-M   'P 1'
#
loop_
_entity.id
_entity.type
_entity.pdbx_description
1 polymer ?
#
loop_
_entity_poly.entity_id
_entity_poly.type
_entity_poly.pdbx_seq_one_letter_code
_entity_poly.pdbx_strand_id
1 'polypeptide(L)'
;MIRFTKKFYFWKVQDTWFVYQYRFSHAFTLAQFSFVKKHDSTPRFCVKDISHTVELSLEPGMESIIAGFRNTVKQEVRKAEQEQVICSFREDTDRFIEFFNDFAAL
;
A
#
# COMPACT_ATOMS: atom_id res chain seq x y z
N MET A 1 -17.19 -2.04 -0.08
CA MET A 1 -16.71 -3.23 0.65
C MET A 1 -16.51 -4.33 -0.37
N ILE A 2 -15.27 -4.71 -0.65
CA ILE A 2 -14.97 -5.76 -1.65
C ILE A 2 -14.60 -7.03 -0.89
N ARG A 3 -15.33 -8.12 -1.13
CA ARG A 3 -15.16 -9.41 -0.45
C ARG A 3 -15.02 -10.53 -1.46
N PHE A 4 -14.04 -11.40 -1.24
CA PHE A 4 -13.87 -12.65 -1.97
C PHE A 4 -13.92 -13.81 -0.99
N THR A 5 -14.52 -14.92 -1.39
CA THR A 5 -14.51 -16.14 -0.57
C THR A 5 -13.46 -17.08 -1.13
N LYS A 6 -12.40 -17.34 -0.37
CA LYS A 6 -11.38 -18.34 -0.70
C LYS A 6 -11.58 -19.57 0.16
N LYS A 7 -11.32 -20.76 -0.39
CA LYS A 7 -11.30 -22.01 0.38
C LYS A 7 -9.85 -22.41 0.60
N PHE A 8 -9.44 -22.59 1.85
CA PHE A 8 -8.17 -23.19 2.21
C PHE A 8 -8.44 -24.54 2.88
N TYR A 9 -8.07 -25.63 2.20
CA TYR A 9 -8.42 -26.99 2.62
C TYR A 9 -9.93 -27.13 2.93
N PHE A 10 -10.30 -27.37 4.19
CA PHE A 10 -11.69 -27.49 4.66
C PHE A 10 -12.32 -26.19 5.17
N TRP A 11 -11.54 -25.10 5.23
CA TRP A 11 -11.97 -23.84 5.81
C TRP A 11 -12.34 -22.83 4.72
N LYS A 12 -13.51 -22.21 4.88
CA LYS A 12 -13.91 -21.06 4.06
C LYS A 12 -13.36 -19.80 4.72
N VAL A 13 -12.48 -19.10 4.02
CA VAL A 13 -11.85 -17.85 4.45
C VAL A 13 -12.48 -16.70 3.68
N GLN A 14 -12.93 -15.67 4.39
CA GLN A 14 -13.42 -14.45 3.76
C GLN A 14 -12.26 -13.47 3.59
N ASP A 15 -11.76 -13.37 2.37
CA ASP A 15 -10.74 -12.40 1.98
C ASP A 15 -11.44 -11.05 1.73
N THR A 16 -11.37 -10.16 2.71
CA THR A 16 -12.01 -8.85 2.59
C THR A 16 -10.99 -7.80 2.20
N TRP A 17 -10.95 -7.52 0.90
CA TRP A 17 -10.03 -6.56 0.31
C TRP A 17 -10.19 -5.14 0.83
N PHE A 18 -11.42 -4.70 1.11
CA PHE A 18 -11.68 -3.33 1.59
C PHE A 18 -12.82 -3.27 2.60
N VAL A 19 -12.52 -2.82 3.82
CA VAL A 19 -13.50 -2.54 4.88
C VAL A 19 -13.27 -1.15 5.44
N TYR A 20 -14.35 -0.38 5.57
CA TYR A 20 -14.30 0.98 6.09
C TYR A 20 -14.23 1.04 7.63
N GLN A 21 -14.84 0.08 8.35
CA GLN A 21 -14.81 -0.01 9.81
C GLN A 21 -14.88 -1.45 10.30
N TYR A 22 -14.16 -1.76 11.38
CA TYR A 22 -14.22 -3.06 12.04
C TYR A 22 -15.62 -3.31 12.63
N ARG A 23 -16.15 -4.52 12.47
CA ARG A 23 -17.42 -4.97 13.08
C ARG A 23 -17.13 -6.17 13.97
N PHE A 24 -17.78 -6.26 15.13
CA PHE A 24 -17.59 -7.36 16.09
C PHE A 24 -17.81 -8.75 15.50
N SER A 25 -18.67 -8.89 14.49
CA SER A 25 -18.89 -10.17 13.80
C SER A 25 -17.64 -10.71 13.08
N HIS A 26 -16.63 -9.89 12.83
CA HIS A 26 -15.37 -10.33 12.22
C HIS A 26 -14.47 -11.13 13.16
N ALA A 27 -14.63 -10.99 14.48
CA ALA A 27 -13.82 -11.73 15.45
C ALA A 27 -14.12 -13.24 15.46
N PHE A 28 -15.31 -13.64 15.00
CA PHE A 28 -15.73 -15.05 14.92
C PHE A 28 -15.47 -15.68 13.54
N THR A 29 -14.79 -14.97 12.63
CA THR A 29 -14.51 -15.44 11.27
C THR A 29 -13.03 -15.30 10.95
N LEU A 30 -12.45 -16.26 10.23
CA LEU A 30 -11.11 -16.10 9.67
C LEU A 30 -11.19 -15.09 8.50
N ALA A 31 -10.82 -13.84 8.79
CA ALA A 31 -10.86 -12.73 7.84
C ALA A 31 -9.47 -12.10 7.71
N GLN A 32 -9.07 -11.88 6.46
CA GLN A 32 -7.88 -11.08 6.12
C GLN A 32 -8.37 -9.71 5.64
N PHE A 33 -7.74 -8.64 6.16
CA PHE A 33 -8.04 -7.26 5.80
C PHE A 33 -6.79 -6.62 5.19
N SER A 34 -6.86 -6.22 3.93
CA SER A 34 -5.70 -5.63 3.23
C SER A 34 -5.68 -4.09 3.28
N PHE A 35 -6.86 -3.45 3.33
CA PHE A 35 -6.98 -1.99 3.39
C PHE A 35 -8.11 -1.58 4.34
N VAL A 36 -7.74 -1.00 5.49
CA VAL A 36 -8.67 -0.46 6.50
C VAL A 36 -8.41 1.04 6.63
N LYS A 37 -9.40 1.87 6.30
CA LYS A 37 -9.29 3.33 6.42
C LYS A 37 -9.87 3.79 7.77
N LYS A 38 -9.12 4.60 8.52
CA LYS A 38 -9.37 5.07 9.92
C LYS A 38 -9.18 4.00 11.02
N HIS A 39 -8.03 4.06 11.67
CA HIS A 39 -7.67 3.32 12.88
C HIS A 39 -8.30 3.88 14.19
N ASP A 40 -9.44 4.59 14.12
CA ASP A 40 -10.03 5.26 15.30
C ASP A 40 -10.42 4.30 16.44
N SER A 41 -10.38 2.98 16.18
CA SER A 41 -10.42 1.97 17.23
C SER A 41 -9.19 1.07 17.11
N THR A 42 -8.35 1.09 18.15
CA THR A 42 -7.33 0.07 18.34
C THR A 42 -8.00 -1.31 18.26
N PRO A 43 -7.54 -2.23 17.39
CA PRO A 43 -8.16 -3.54 17.32
C PRO A 43 -7.88 -4.29 18.63
N ARG A 44 -8.91 -4.33 19.47
CA ARG A 44 -8.95 -5.11 20.70
C ARG A 44 -9.07 -6.59 20.31
N PHE A 45 -7.95 -7.30 20.49
CA PHE A 45 -7.85 -8.77 20.41
C PHE A 45 -7.95 -9.34 18.97
N CYS A 46 -7.05 -10.25 18.61
CA CYS A 46 -7.02 -11.01 17.33
C CYS A 46 -6.46 -10.32 16.06
N VAL A 47 -5.83 -9.14 16.12
CA VAL A 47 -5.04 -8.61 15.00
C VAL A 47 -3.57 -8.93 15.23
N LYS A 48 -2.98 -9.76 14.36
CA LYS A 48 -1.60 -10.24 14.50
C LYS A 48 -0.58 -9.20 14.05
N ASP A 49 -0.86 -8.53 12.93
CA ASP A 49 0.03 -7.54 12.31
C ASP A 49 -0.79 -6.34 11.81
N ILE A 50 -0.34 -5.13 12.12
CA ILE A 50 -0.93 -3.89 11.60
C ILE A 50 -0.09 -3.46 10.40
N SER A 51 -0.68 -3.53 9.20
CA SER A 51 -0.07 -2.97 7.99
C SER A 51 -0.31 -1.46 7.93
N HIS A 52 0.76 -0.67 7.86
CA HIS A 52 0.67 0.77 7.66
C HIS A 52 0.73 1.10 6.17
N THR A 53 -0.23 1.89 5.69
CA THR A 53 -0.20 2.45 4.34
C THR A 53 0.17 3.92 4.42
N VAL A 54 1.18 4.34 3.67
CA VAL A 54 1.48 5.75 3.48
C VAL A 54 0.52 6.30 2.43
N GLU A 55 -0.46 7.07 2.86
CA GLU A 55 -1.37 7.80 1.96
C GLU A 55 -0.90 9.24 1.82
N LEU A 56 -0.65 9.67 0.58
CA LEU A 56 -0.40 11.08 0.25
C LEU A 56 -1.61 11.63 -0.50
N SER A 57 -2.29 12.62 0.08
CA SER A 57 -3.42 13.27 -0.60
C SER A 57 -2.92 14.01 -1.83
N LEU A 58 -3.63 13.83 -2.95
CA LEU A 58 -3.41 14.57 -4.20
C LEU A 58 -4.39 15.75 -4.37
N GLU A 59 -5.22 16.01 -3.37
CA GLU A 59 -6.07 17.22 -3.33
C GLU A 59 -5.25 18.52 -3.33
N PRO A 60 -4.09 18.61 -2.63
CA PRO A 60 -3.20 19.73 -2.80
C PRO A 60 -2.65 19.74 -4.23
N GLY A 61 -2.59 20.91 -4.87
CA GLY A 61 -1.95 21.05 -6.18
C GLY A 61 -0.47 20.61 -6.16
N MET A 62 0.06 20.29 -7.34
CA MET A 62 1.41 19.73 -7.54
C MET A 62 2.52 20.48 -6.77
N GLU A 63 2.53 21.81 -6.83
CA GLU A 63 3.53 22.64 -6.11
C GLU A 63 3.49 22.44 -4.59
N SER A 64 2.29 22.28 -4.03
CA SER A 64 2.11 22.03 -2.60
C SER A 64 2.63 20.65 -2.19
N ILE A 65 2.41 19.65 -3.06
CA ILE A 65 2.95 18.30 -2.89
C ILE A 65 4.48 18.33 -2.89
N ILE A 66 5.09 18.98 -3.89
CA ILE A 66 6.55 19.09 -4.00
C ILE A 66 7.12 19.85 -2.80
N ALA A 67 6.46 20.93 -2.37
CA ALA A 67 6.87 21.70 -1.19
C ALA A 67 6.89 20.83 0.09
N GLY A 68 6.01 19.85 0.21
CA GLY A 68 5.96 18.89 1.32
C GLY A 68 7.11 17.88 1.36
N PHE A 69 7.86 17.71 0.26
CA PHE A 69 9.00 16.78 0.25
C PHE A 69 10.20 17.29 1.05
N ARG A 70 10.98 16.33 1.59
CA ARG A 70 12.28 16.61 2.21
C ARG A 70 13.23 17.24 1.18
N ASN A 71 14.15 18.08 1.65
CA ASN A 71 15.09 18.77 0.77
C ASN A 71 15.97 17.82 -0.07
N THR A 72 16.33 16.66 0.48
CA THR A 72 17.08 15.63 -0.25
C THR A 72 16.28 15.11 -1.45
N VAL A 73 14.99 14.81 -1.27
CA VAL A 73 14.11 14.37 -2.36
C VAL A 73 13.97 15.46 -3.42
N LYS A 74 13.78 16.72 -3.01
CA LYS A 74 13.72 17.86 -3.94
C LYS A 74 14.99 18.01 -4.77
N GLN A 75 16.16 17.74 -4.19
CA GLN A 75 17.45 17.79 -4.89
C GLN A 75 17.56 16.68 -5.94
N GLU A 76 17.20 15.44 -5.58
CA GLU A 76 17.22 14.31 -6.54
C GLU A 76 16.23 14.51 -7.69
N VAL A 77 15.05 15.07 -7.43
CA VAL A 77 14.09 15.42 -8.50
C VAL A 77 14.72 16.43 -9.47
N ARG A 78 15.30 17.52 -8.97
CA ARG A 78 15.96 18.53 -9.81
C ARG A 78 17.14 17.95 -10.59
N LYS A 79 17.89 17.04 -9.98
CA LYS A 79 19.00 16.35 -10.64
C LYS A 79 18.49 15.48 -11.79
N ALA A 80 17.43 14.69 -11.57
CA ALA A 80 16.81 13.88 -12.61
C ALA A 80 16.25 14.73 -13.77
N GLU A 81 15.68 15.90 -13.47
CA GLU A 81 15.24 16.87 -14.49
C GLU A 81 16.42 17.41 -15.31
N GLN A 82 17.53 17.77 -14.65
CA GLN A 82 18.75 18.25 -15.31
C GLN A 82 19.41 17.16 -16.18
N GLU A 83 19.39 15.92 -15.72
CA GLU A 83 19.90 14.74 -16.44
C GLU A 83 18.96 14.26 -17.55
N GLN A 84 17.79 14.90 -17.71
CA GLN A 84 16.78 14.55 -18.71
C GLN A 84 16.34 13.08 -18.62
N VAL A 85 16.18 12.57 -17.39
CA VAL A 85 15.74 11.20 -17.18
C VAL A 85 14.33 11.02 -17.74
N ILE A 86 14.17 10.12 -18.71
CA ILE A 86 12.88 9.83 -19.35
C ILE A 86 12.23 8.61 -18.69
N CYS A 87 11.12 8.83 -18.00
CA CYS A 87 10.25 7.75 -17.52
C CYS A 87 9.32 7.31 -18.65
N SER A 88 9.31 6.02 -18.97
CA SER A 88 8.42 5.44 -19.98
C SER A 88 7.82 4.13 -19.47
N PHE A 89 6.56 3.87 -19.81
CA PHE A 89 5.95 2.57 -19.56
C PHE A 89 6.48 1.59 -20.61
N ARG A 90 7.20 0.57 -20.15
CA ARG A 90 7.73 -0.50 -20.99
C ARG A 90 7.27 -1.83 -20.40
N GLU A 91 6.86 -2.76 -21.26
CA GLU A 91 6.53 -4.13 -20.88
C GLU A 91 7.82 -4.97 -20.75
N ASP A 92 8.76 -4.51 -19.92
CA ASP A 92 10.03 -5.20 -19.66
C ASP A 92 10.01 -5.78 -18.25
N THR A 93 9.34 -6.92 -18.13
CA THR A 93 9.09 -7.57 -16.83
C THR A 93 10.37 -8.18 -16.25
N ASP A 94 11.26 -8.71 -17.10
CA ASP A 94 12.49 -9.38 -16.66
C ASP A 94 13.42 -8.38 -15.96
N ARG A 95 13.61 -7.19 -16.55
CA ARG A 95 14.41 -6.13 -15.94
C ARG A 95 13.79 -5.57 -14.66
N PHE A 96 12.46 -5.51 -14.60
CA PHE A 96 11.76 -5.11 -13.38
C PHE A 96 11.96 -6.13 -12.25
N ILE A 97 11.90 -7.43 -12.55
CA ILE A 97 12.12 -8.52 -11.58
C ILE A 97 13.53 -8.42 -11.00
N GLU A 98 14.55 -8.22 -11.84
CA GLU A 98 15.93 -8.05 -11.40
C GLU A 98 16.06 -6.86 -10.42
N PHE A 99 15.58 -5.68 -10.84
CA PHE A 99 15.58 -4.49 -9.98
C PHE A 99 14.83 -4.71 -8.65
N PHE A 100 13.65 -5.35 -8.70
CA PHE A 100 12.84 -5.58 -7.50
C PHE A 100 13.53 -6.52 -6.53
N ASN A 101 14.15 -7.59 -7.03
CA ASN A 101 14.87 -8.54 -6.19
C ASN A 101 16.11 -7.91 -5.54
N ASP A 102 16.87 -7.11 -6.30
CA ASP A 102 18.01 -6.36 -5.76
C ASP A 102 17.57 -5.37 -4.67
N PHE A 103 16.44 -4.69 -4.88
CA PHE A 103 15.88 -3.78 -3.89
C PHE A 103 15.39 -4.51 -2.62
N ALA A 104 14.76 -5.68 -2.78
CA ALA A 104 14.21 -6.46 -1.67
C ALA A 104 15.28 -7.22 -0.86
N ALA A 105 16.49 -7.37 -1.39
CA ALA A 105 17.62 -8.00 -0.71
C ALA A 105 18.35 -7.05 0.27
N LEU A 106 18.07 -5.74 0.21
CA LEU A 106 18.58 -4.70 1.12
C LEU A 106 17.74 -4.59 2.41
#